data_AF-A0A561EP77-F1
#
_entry.id   AF-A0A561EP77-F1
#
_cell.length_a   1.000
_cell.length_b   1.000
_cell.length_c   1.000
_cell.angle_alpha   90.00
_cell.angle_beta   90.00
_cell.angle_gamma   90.00
#
_symmetry.space_group_name_H-M   'P 1'
#
loop_
_entity.id
_entity.type
_entity.pdbx_description
1 polymer ?
#
loop_
_entity_poly.entity_id
_entity_poly.type
_entity_poly.pdbx_seq_one_letter_code
_entity_poly.pdbx_strand_id
1 'polypeptide(L)'
;MRTPRTTRRLVAGGTAWAVAAAGAVALTFGLASSATAGEFLTNGGFESGSLGPWSCTGGTGSVVTGQAHAGSYALAGAASASDSAQCSQTVTVTPNTAYTLSAYVKGAYVYLGVDGGASTWTPGTGGAYQKLTVGFTTGASQTSATVYTHGWYGQGTYYADDVSLDGPGAPSPSPTSQPPTSQPPTSQPPTSQPPTSQPPTSQPPTSTPPPSGGLPTHALVGYLHASFANGAGYTKVADIPDSWDVINLSFGEPTSVTSGDIRFNRCSVSECPSVESDADFKAAIAAKRAKGKKVLISIGGQNGQVQLTTTAARDTFVSSVSAIIDKWGLDGLDIDFEGHSLSLNTGDNDFKNPTTPVVVNLISALKTLKAKYGSGFVLTMAPETFFVQLGYQYYGSGPWGGQDPRAGAYLPVIYAMRGDLTLLHVQDYNSGSIMGLDNQYHSMGGADFHVAMTDMLLKGFPVAGNTANMFPALAPSQVAIGMPAATYAGNGYVSPTEVNKALDCLTKAANCGSYVPRSGAQPNLRGLMTWSINWDQYSGREFSKNFDGYFG
;
A
#
# COMPACT_ATOMS: atom_id res chain seq x y z
N MET A 1 -5.30 -3.21 -82.49
CA MET A 1 -5.68 -4.52 -83.06
C MET A 1 -5.25 -5.63 -82.11
N ARG A 2 -6.22 -6.45 -81.70
CA ARG A 2 -6.21 -7.89 -81.31
C ARG A 2 -5.05 -8.49 -80.46
N THR A 3 -5.43 -8.90 -79.24
CA THR A 3 -5.04 -10.09 -78.44
C THR A 3 -5.12 -11.42 -79.24
N PRO A 4 -4.59 -12.61 -78.81
CA PRO A 4 -4.83 -13.34 -77.54
C PRO A 4 -3.59 -14.10 -76.95
N ARG A 5 -3.48 -14.64 -75.71
CA ARG A 5 -4.30 -15.45 -74.77
C ARG A 5 -4.19 -16.98 -74.98
N THR A 6 -3.71 -17.73 -73.98
CA THR A 6 -4.11 -19.12 -73.58
C THR A 6 -3.34 -19.54 -72.30
N THR A 7 -3.93 -19.81 -71.11
CA THR A 7 -4.77 -20.94 -70.59
C THR A 7 -4.08 -22.32 -70.71
N ARG A 8 -4.07 -23.28 -69.76
CA ARG A 8 -4.93 -23.60 -68.58
C ARG A 8 -4.40 -24.91 -67.90
N ARG A 9 -4.80 -25.11 -66.62
CA ARG A 9 -5.14 -26.38 -65.90
C ARG A 9 -4.00 -27.31 -65.44
N LEU A 10 -3.86 -27.69 -64.16
CA LEU A 10 -4.71 -28.39 -63.16
C LEU A 10 -4.67 -29.94 -63.25
N VAL A 11 -4.32 -30.54 -62.09
CA VAL A 11 -4.85 -31.78 -61.45
C VAL A 11 -4.02 -33.07 -61.51
N ALA A 12 -3.69 -33.53 -60.28
CA ALA A 12 -3.60 -34.89 -59.70
C ALA A 12 -2.75 -35.98 -60.39
N GLY A 13 -2.11 -36.92 -59.70
CA GLY A 13 -2.13 -37.32 -58.29
C GLY A 13 -1.65 -38.77 -58.19
N GLY A 14 -1.29 -39.22 -56.98
CA GLY A 14 -1.20 -40.63 -56.59
C GLY A 14 0.20 -41.25 -56.60
N THR A 15 0.78 -41.55 -55.42
CA THR A 15 0.82 -42.88 -54.73
C THR A 15 2.09 -43.68 -55.06
N ALA A 16 2.82 -44.38 -54.18
CA ALA A 16 2.81 -44.55 -52.72
C ALA A 16 3.99 -45.48 -52.29
N TRP A 17 4.23 -45.58 -50.96
CA TRP A 17 5.00 -46.59 -50.19
C TRP A 17 6.54 -46.66 -50.38
N ALA A 18 7.42 -47.01 -49.44
CA ALA A 18 7.53 -47.17 -47.98
C ALA A 18 9.01 -47.64 -47.77
N VAL A 19 9.77 -47.43 -46.69
CA VAL A 19 9.68 -47.94 -45.31
C VAL A 19 10.89 -47.33 -44.58
N ALA A 20 10.70 -46.74 -43.39
CA ALA A 20 11.73 -46.72 -42.36
C ALA A 20 11.06 -46.62 -40.99
N ALA A 21 11.48 -47.51 -40.10
CA ALA A 21 10.79 -47.90 -38.88
C ALA A 21 11.29 -47.17 -37.63
N ALA A 22 10.42 -47.23 -36.61
CA ALA A 22 10.67 -47.25 -35.16
C ALA A 22 10.82 -45.90 -34.42
N GLY A 23 9.87 -45.65 -33.52
CA GLY A 23 9.99 -44.67 -32.43
C GLY A 23 8.65 -44.14 -31.93
N ALA A 24 7.86 -44.99 -31.27
CA ALA A 24 6.56 -44.62 -30.71
C ALA A 24 6.70 -43.73 -29.45
N VAL A 25 6.13 -42.52 -29.50
CA VAL A 25 5.39 -41.92 -28.38
C VAL A 25 4.18 -41.22 -28.97
N ALA A 26 2.99 -41.69 -28.57
CA ALA A 26 1.72 -41.16 -29.02
C ALA A 26 1.54 -39.71 -28.52
N LEU A 27 1.73 -38.74 -29.42
CA LEU A 27 1.15 -37.41 -29.29
C LEU A 27 -0.36 -37.56 -29.51
N THR A 28 -1.06 -37.92 -28.45
CA THR A 28 -2.48 -37.56 -28.32
C THR A 28 -2.52 -36.04 -28.24
N PHE A 29 -2.77 -35.39 -29.38
CA PHE A 29 -3.44 -34.10 -29.36
C PHE A 29 -4.81 -34.38 -28.74
N GLY A 30 -4.85 -34.35 -27.40
CA GLY A 30 -6.08 -34.08 -26.70
C GLY A 30 -6.59 -32.77 -27.28
N LEU A 31 -7.65 -32.84 -28.08
CA LEU A 31 -8.59 -31.76 -28.18
C LEU A 31 -8.88 -31.39 -26.72
N ALA A 32 -8.30 -30.28 -26.24
CA ALA A 32 -8.71 -29.72 -24.98
C ALA A 32 -10.21 -29.56 -25.13
N SER A 33 -10.97 -30.32 -24.32
CA SER A 33 -12.38 -30.07 -24.13
C SER A 33 -12.50 -28.58 -23.90
N SER A 34 -13.27 -27.88 -24.73
CA SER A 34 -13.65 -26.50 -24.47
C SER A 34 -14.11 -26.47 -23.02
N ALA A 35 -13.30 -25.88 -22.13
CA ALA A 35 -13.64 -25.81 -20.73
C ALA A 35 -14.96 -25.04 -20.68
N THR A 36 -16.02 -25.69 -20.20
CA THR A 36 -17.26 -24.99 -19.93
C THR A 36 -16.93 -23.95 -18.87
N ALA A 37 -17.04 -22.67 -19.25
CA ALA A 37 -16.90 -21.55 -18.34
C ALA A 37 -18.08 -21.65 -17.36
N GLY A 38 -17.79 -21.93 -16.08
CA GLY A 38 -18.79 -22.10 -15.05
C GLY A 38 -19.01 -20.80 -14.29
N GLU A 39 -20.28 -20.42 -14.09
CA GLU A 39 -20.63 -19.39 -13.10
C GLU A 39 -20.64 -20.01 -11.71
N PHE A 40 -19.88 -19.42 -10.78
CA PHE A 40 -19.73 -19.93 -9.41
C PHE A 40 -20.61 -19.19 -8.40
N LEU A 41 -21.04 -17.96 -8.70
CA LEU A 41 -21.88 -17.17 -7.81
C LEU A 41 -23.35 -17.55 -7.99
N THR A 42 -24.06 -17.68 -6.88
CA THR A 42 -25.51 -17.78 -6.89
C THR A 42 -26.13 -16.40 -6.66
N ASN A 43 -27.21 -16.10 -7.38
CA ASN A 43 -27.95 -14.85 -7.26
C ASN A 43 -27.06 -13.60 -7.43
N GLY A 44 -26.09 -13.65 -8.36
CA GLY A 44 -25.19 -12.54 -8.65
C GLY A 44 -25.86 -11.32 -9.29
N GLY A 45 -26.97 -11.53 -10.00
CA GLY A 45 -27.85 -10.45 -10.49
C GLY A 45 -29.02 -10.12 -9.56
N PHE A 46 -29.05 -10.66 -8.34
CA PHE A 46 -30.08 -10.35 -7.31
C PHE A 46 -31.56 -10.61 -7.70
N GLU A 47 -31.81 -11.29 -8.82
CA GLU A 47 -33.14 -11.58 -9.37
C GLU A 47 -34.02 -12.49 -8.51
N SER A 48 -33.50 -13.08 -7.43
CA SER A 48 -34.33 -13.76 -6.44
C SER A 48 -35.23 -12.82 -5.64
N GLY A 49 -35.01 -11.49 -5.74
CA GLY A 49 -35.69 -10.48 -4.91
C GLY A 49 -35.22 -10.48 -3.46
N SER A 50 -34.14 -11.21 -3.15
CA SER A 50 -33.55 -11.32 -1.81
C SER A 50 -32.03 -11.27 -1.87
N LEU A 51 -31.38 -10.86 -0.77
CA LEU A 51 -29.91 -10.79 -0.71
C LEU A 51 -29.27 -12.19 -0.73
N GLY A 52 -29.93 -13.20 -0.16
CA GLY A 52 -29.34 -14.53 -0.01
C GLY A 52 -28.90 -15.12 -1.37
N PRO A 53 -27.69 -15.72 -1.46
CA PRO A 53 -26.75 -16.04 -0.38
C PRO A 53 -25.70 -14.94 -0.09
N TRP A 54 -25.84 -13.72 -0.61
CA TRP A 54 -24.95 -12.61 -0.27
C TRP A 54 -25.18 -12.13 1.16
N SER A 55 -24.09 -11.82 1.85
CA SER A 55 -24.10 -11.24 3.19
C SER A 55 -23.48 -9.85 3.17
N CYS A 56 -24.19 -8.88 3.72
CA CYS A 56 -23.78 -7.48 3.75
C CYS A 56 -23.49 -7.01 5.18
N THR A 57 -22.38 -6.31 5.38
CA THR A 57 -21.96 -5.77 6.69
C THR A 57 -23.02 -4.86 7.29
N GLY A 58 -23.22 -4.92 8.61
CA GLY A 58 -24.08 -3.98 9.33
C GLY A 58 -25.56 -3.95 8.90
N GLY A 59 -26.05 -4.90 8.10
CA GLY A 59 -27.40 -4.84 7.51
C GLY A 59 -27.57 -3.71 6.49
N THR A 60 -26.48 -3.26 5.89
CA THR A 60 -26.43 -2.11 4.95
C THR A 60 -26.84 -2.44 3.52
N GLY A 61 -26.93 -3.72 3.18
CA GLY A 61 -27.37 -4.17 1.86
C GLY A 61 -28.89 -4.30 1.77
N SER A 62 -29.43 -4.05 0.58
CA SER A 62 -30.82 -4.36 0.22
C SER A 62 -30.92 -4.70 -1.26
N VAL A 63 -31.96 -5.43 -1.66
CA VAL A 63 -32.29 -5.65 -3.08
C VAL A 63 -33.38 -4.66 -3.50
N VAL A 64 -33.15 -3.90 -4.57
CA VAL A 64 -34.02 -2.80 -5.00
C VAL A 64 -34.45 -2.95 -6.46
N THR A 65 -35.60 -2.38 -6.81
CA THR A 65 -36.08 -2.27 -8.21
C THR A 65 -35.78 -0.89 -8.81
N GLY A 66 -35.79 -0.78 -10.14
CA GLY A 66 -35.58 0.48 -10.86
C GLY A 66 -34.12 0.97 -10.90
N GLN A 67 -33.20 0.17 -10.36
CA GLN A 67 -31.74 0.39 -10.46
C GLN A 67 -31.04 -0.82 -11.07
N ALA A 68 -31.75 -1.77 -11.69
CA ALA A 68 -31.15 -2.92 -12.34
C ALA A 68 -30.32 -2.50 -13.58
N HIS A 69 -29.17 -3.13 -13.77
CA HIS A 69 -28.45 -3.13 -15.04
C HIS A 69 -29.13 -4.08 -16.02
N ALA A 70 -29.48 -5.28 -15.57
CA ALA A 70 -30.29 -6.25 -16.30
C ALA A 70 -31.33 -6.89 -15.36
N GLY A 71 -32.45 -7.37 -15.90
CA GLY A 71 -33.51 -7.94 -15.06
C GLY A 71 -34.30 -6.86 -14.30
N SER A 72 -34.74 -7.19 -13.09
CA SER A 72 -35.66 -6.37 -12.29
C SER A 72 -35.04 -5.82 -11.01
N TYR A 73 -33.97 -6.44 -10.52
CA TYR A 73 -33.39 -6.19 -9.21
C TYR A 73 -31.91 -5.86 -9.30
N ALA A 74 -31.40 -5.14 -8.31
CA ALA A 74 -29.97 -4.94 -8.10
C ALA A 74 -29.68 -4.86 -6.61
N LEU A 75 -28.42 -5.08 -6.23
CA LEU A 75 -27.93 -4.75 -4.90
C LEU A 75 -27.86 -3.24 -4.74
N ALA A 76 -28.35 -2.73 -3.62
CA ALA A 76 -28.08 -1.41 -3.09
C ALA A 76 -27.31 -1.55 -1.77
N GLY A 77 -26.04 -1.16 -1.76
CA GLY A 77 -25.23 -1.09 -0.55
C GLY A 77 -25.22 0.34 -0.01
N ALA A 78 -25.87 0.55 1.14
CA ALA A 78 -26.01 1.86 1.78
C ALA A 78 -24.76 2.23 2.57
N ALA A 79 -23.68 2.59 1.87
CA ALA A 79 -22.44 3.01 2.52
C ALA A 79 -22.69 4.27 3.36
N SER A 80 -22.17 4.23 4.59
CA SER A 80 -22.32 5.28 5.60
C SER A 80 -20.93 5.79 6.01
N ALA A 81 -20.88 6.77 6.92
CA ALA A 81 -19.61 7.22 7.47
C ALA A 81 -18.87 6.14 8.30
N SER A 82 -19.55 5.07 8.71
CA SER A 82 -19.02 4.02 9.58
C SER A 82 -19.00 2.62 8.95
N ASP A 83 -19.52 2.45 7.74
CA ASP A 83 -19.58 1.16 7.04
C ASP A 83 -19.53 1.38 5.52
N SER A 84 -18.66 0.68 4.80
CA SER A 84 -18.57 0.74 3.33
C SER A 84 -19.69 -0.02 2.62
N ALA A 85 -20.59 -0.65 3.39
CA ALA A 85 -21.67 -1.49 2.95
C ALA A 85 -21.21 -2.69 2.12
N GLN A 86 -20.17 -3.39 2.59
CA GLN A 86 -19.61 -4.52 1.88
C GLN A 86 -20.58 -5.69 1.84
N CYS A 87 -20.87 -6.17 0.63
CA CYS A 87 -21.64 -7.38 0.37
C CYS A 87 -20.76 -8.46 -0.24
N SER A 88 -20.79 -9.67 0.32
CA SER A 88 -19.89 -10.75 -0.07
C SER A 88 -20.59 -12.10 -0.22
N GLN A 89 -19.97 -13.00 -0.98
CA GLN A 89 -20.37 -14.40 -1.14
C GLN A 89 -19.12 -15.29 -1.18
N THR A 90 -19.13 -16.37 -0.40
CA THR A 90 -18.07 -17.38 -0.39
C THR A 90 -18.47 -18.57 -1.23
N VAL A 91 -17.56 -19.03 -2.10
CA VAL A 91 -17.78 -20.15 -3.01
C VAL A 91 -16.61 -21.14 -2.98
N THR A 92 -16.87 -22.38 -3.35
CA THR A 92 -15.85 -23.41 -3.54
C THR A 92 -15.11 -23.15 -4.85
N VAL A 93 -13.78 -23.18 -4.80
CA VAL A 93 -12.89 -23.01 -5.96
C VAL A 93 -11.88 -24.14 -6.01
N THR A 94 -11.28 -24.36 -7.17
CA THR A 94 -10.23 -25.36 -7.38
C THR A 94 -8.87 -24.72 -7.11
N PRO A 95 -7.92 -25.39 -6.41
CA PRO A 95 -6.55 -24.89 -6.26
C PRO A 95 -5.81 -24.68 -7.60
N ASN A 96 -4.83 -23.79 -7.64
CA ASN A 96 -4.01 -23.48 -8.84
C ASN A 96 -4.83 -23.15 -10.10
N THR A 97 -5.99 -22.51 -9.94
CA THR A 97 -6.96 -22.30 -11.01
C THR A 97 -7.24 -20.82 -11.19
N ALA A 98 -7.24 -20.37 -12.45
CA ALA A 98 -7.55 -18.99 -12.81
C ALA A 98 -9.07 -18.76 -12.89
N TYR A 99 -9.51 -17.66 -12.31
CA TYR A 99 -10.89 -17.19 -12.30
C TYR A 99 -10.95 -15.71 -12.70
N THR A 100 -12.09 -15.29 -13.22
CA THR A 100 -12.40 -13.90 -13.57
C THR A 100 -13.65 -13.46 -12.82
N LEU A 101 -13.51 -12.50 -11.92
CA LEU A 101 -14.62 -11.85 -11.24
C LEU A 101 -15.02 -10.59 -12.01
N SER A 102 -16.30 -10.42 -12.30
CA SER A 102 -16.83 -9.19 -12.90
C SER A 102 -18.16 -8.76 -12.27
N ALA A 103 -18.47 -7.48 -12.36
CA ALA A 103 -19.75 -6.91 -11.94
C ALA A 103 -20.05 -5.63 -12.72
N TYR A 104 -21.32 -5.31 -12.89
CA TYR A 104 -21.73 -3.96 -13.27
C TYR A 104 -22.02 -3.16 -12.02
N VAL A 105 -21.31 -2.04 -11.86
CA VAL A 105 -21.44 -1.16 -10.70
C VAL A 105 -21.92 0.22 -11.12
N LYS A 106 -22.62 0.91 -10.21
CA LYS A 106 -23.06 2.29 -10.38
C LYS A 106 -22.96 3.00 -9.05
N GLY A 107 -22.27 4.13 -9.01
CA GLY A 107 -22.03 4.88 -7.77
C GLY A 107 -20.69 5.58 -7.78
N ALA A 108 -20.32 6.18 -6.65
CA ALA A 108 -19.01 6.77 -6.40
C ALA A 108 -18.15 5.80 -5.58
N TYR A 109 -16.89 5.64 -5.97
CA TYR A 109 -15.90 4.79 -5.29
C TYR A 109 -16.40 3.36 -5.01
N VAL A 110 -16.80 2.65 -6.08
CA VAL A 110 -17.30 1.27 -5.98
C VAL A 110 -16.20 0.28 -6.29
N TYR A 111 -16.04 -0.71 -5.41
CA TYR A 111 -15.00 -1.74 -5.46
C TYR A 111 -15.60 -3.11 -5.77
N LEU A 112 -14.81 -3.94 -6.45
CA LEU A 112 -15.07 -5.35 -6.73
C LEU A 112 -13.78 -6.13 -6.45
N GLY A 113 -13.86 -7.19 -5.66
CA GLY A 113 -12.65 -7.95 -5.34
C GLY A 113 -12.87 -9.32 -4.72
N VAL A 114 -11.76 -9.98 -4.48
CA VAL A 114 -11.66 -11.25 -3.76
C VAL A 114 -10.97 -10.97 -2.43
N ASP A 115 -11.58 -11.43 -1.34
CA ASP A 115 -11.04 -11.28 0.01
C ASP A 115 -9.63 -11.86 0.11
N GLY A 116 -8.70 -11.07 0.68
CA GLY A 116 -7.28 -11.42 0.74
C GLY A 116 -6.57 -11.54 -0.62
N GLY A 117 -7.18 -11.08 -1.71
CA GLY A 117 -6.71 -11.28 -3.08
C GLY A 117 -6.79 -10.03 -3.96
N ALA A 118 -7.03 -10.26 -5.26
CA ALA A 118 -7.08 -9.19 -6.26
C ALA A 118 -8.38 -8.37 -6.17
N SER A 119 -8.28 -7.07 -6.43
CA SER A 119 -9.44 -6.16 -6.49
C SER A 119 -9.28 -5.11 -7.58
N THR A 120 -10.39 -4.46 -7.93
CA THR A 120 -10.48 -3.34 -8.87
C THR A 120 -11.57 -2.38 -8.39
N TRP A 121 -11.58 -1.14 -8.89
CA TRP A 121 -12.55 -0.13 -8.46
C TRP A 121 -12.74 0.97 -9.50
N THR A 122 -13.78 1.79 -9.30
CA THR A 122 -14.03 3.01 -10.08
C THR A 122 -14.27 4.20 -9.15
N PRO A 123 -13.66 5.38 -9.39
CA PRO A 123 -13.92 6.59 -8.60
C PRO A 123 -15.34 7.11 -8.78
N GLY A 124 -15.99 6.79 -9.90
CA GLY A 124 -17.38 7.14 -10.14
C GLY A 124 -17.82 6.76 -11.54
N THR A 125 -19.10 6.42 -11.68
CA THR A 125 -19.63 5.91 -12.96
C THR A 125 -20.41 6.94 -13.76
N GLY A 126 -20.44 8.20 -13.32
CA GLY A 126 -21.17 9.29 -13.99
C GLY A 126 -22.69 9.07 -14.07
N GLY A 127 -23.26 8.23 -13.20
CA GLY A 127 -24.69 7.92 -13.16
C GLY A 127 -25.14 6.76 -14.07
N ALA A 128 -24.24 6.19 -14.87
CA ALA A 128 -24.49 4.97 -15.64
C ALA A 128 -23.85 3.75 -14.97
N TYR A 129 -24.15 2.55 -15.45
CA TYR A 129 -23.44 1.34 -15.03
C TYR A 129 -22.08 1.25 -15.74
N GLN A 130 -21.07 0.80 -15.00
CA GLN A 130 -19.72 0.52 -15.48
C GLN A 130 -19.35 -0.92 -15.12
N LYS A 131 -18.83 -1.67 -16.09
CA LYS A 131 -18.32 -3.02 -15.82
C LYS A 131 -16.93 -2.95 -15.18
N LEU A 132 -16.77 -3.61 -14.04
CA LEU A 132 -15.48 -3.90 -13.43
C LEU A 132 -15.15 -5.37 -13.63
N THR A 133 -13.86 -5.67 -13.86
CA THR A 133 -13.36 -7.02 -14.04
C THR A 133 -11.99 -7.16 -13.37
N VAL A 134 -11.78 -8.24 -12.63
CA VAL A 134 -10.50 -8.60 -12.01
C VAL A 134 -10.26 -10.10 -12.14
N GLY A 135 -9.06 -10.49 -12.57
CA GLY A 135 -8.63 -11.89 -12.62
C GLY A 135 -7.84 -12.27 -11.36
N PHE A 136 -7.98 -13.52 -10.90
CA PHE A 136 -7.14 -14.07 -9.84
C PHE A 136 -6.84 -15.56 -10.10
N THR A 137 -5.76 -16.06 -9.50
CA THR A 137 -5.42 -17.49 -9.52
C THR A 137 -5.38 -17.98 -8.07
N THR A 138 -6.09 -19.07 -7.79
CA THR A 138 -6.13 -19.67 -6.45
C THR A 138 -4.79 -20.31 -6.09
N GLY A 139 -4.43 -20.24 -4.81
CA GLY A 139 -3.21 -20.88 -4.29
C GLY A 139 -3.26 -22.42 -4.35
N ALA A 140 -2.11 -23.07 -4.14
CA ALA A 140 -1.96 -24.51 -4.29
C ALA A 140 -2.80 -25.38 -3.33
N SER A 141 -3.29 -24.79 -2.23
CA SER A 141 -4.16 -25.42 -1.25
C SER A 141 -5.51 -24.70 -1.09
N GLN A 142 -5.80 -23.70 -1.92
CA GLN A 142 -6.99 -22.88 -1.77
C GLN A 142 -8.21 -23.55 -2.42
N THR A 143 -9.18 -23.93 -1.59
CA THR A 143 -10.43 -24.57 -2.02
C THR A 143 -11.66 -23.67 -1.86
N SER A 144 -11.50 -22.44 -1.37
CA SER A 144 -12.57 -21.45 -1.20
C SER A 144 -12.11 -20.05 -1.59
N ALA A 145 -13.03 -19.24 -2.10
CA ALA A 145 -12.83 -17.82 -2.35
C ALA A 145 -14.06 -17.04 -1.89
N THR A 146 -13.83 -15.91 -1.20
CA THR A 146 -14.88 -14.96 -0.87
C THR A 146 -14.76 -13.78 -1.82
N VAL A 147 -15.80 -13.50 -2.60
CA VAL A 147 -15.85 -12.32 -3.46
C VAL A 147 -16.70 -11.24 -2.80
N TYR A 148 -16.45 -9.98 -3.12
CA TYR A 148 -17.16 -8.85 -2.54
C TYR A 148 -17.39 -7.70 -3.51
N THR A 149 -18.42 -6.91 -3.23
CA THR A 149 -18.57 -5.52 -3.67
C THR A 149 -18.69 -4.62 -2.45
N HIS A 150 -18.18 -3.39 -2.52
CA HIS A 150 -18.44 -2.38 -1.50
C HIS A 150 -18.36 -0.96 -2.08
N GLY A 151 -18.99 -0.01 -1.42
CA GLY A 151 -18.85 1.42 -1.72
C GLY A 151 -17.69 2.01 -0.94
N TRP A 152 -17.73 3.31 -0.72
CA TRP A 152 -16.76 3.98 0.15
C TRP A 152 -17.45 4.76 1.24
N TYR A 153 -16.76 4.87 2.38
CA TYR A 153 -17.29 5.54 3.55
C TYR A 153 -17.76 6.97 3.21
N GLY A 154 -18.99 7.27 3.60
CA GLY A 154 -19.62 8.57 3.38
C GLY A 154 -20.01 8.91 1.93
N GLN A 155 -19.82 8.00 0.97
CA GLN A 155 -20.20 8.24 -0.44
C GLN A 155 -21.66 7.92 -0.75
N GLY A 156 -22.40 7.40 0.22
CA GLY A 156 -23.81 7.03 0.06
C GLY A 156 -23.98 5.71 -0.69
N THR A 157 -25.21 5.47 -1.17
CA THR A 157 -25.57 4.20 -1.78
C THR A 157 -24.83 3.95 -3.08
N TYR A 158 -24.20 2.77 -3.20
CA TYR A 158 -23.77 2.23 -4.48
C TYR A 158 -24.72 1.11 -4.92
N TYR A 159 -24.72 0.84 -6.22
CA TYR A 159 -25.44 -0.28 -6.82
C TYR A 159 -24.47 -1.24 -7.48
N ALA A 160 -24.75 -2.54 -7.36
CA ALA A 160 -24.06 -3.58 -8.08
C ALA A 160 -25.08 -4.58 -8.63
N ASP A 161 -24.80 -5.08 -9.81
CA ASP A 161 -25.66 -6.03 -10.52
C ASP A 161 -24.82 -6.92 -11.44
N ASP A 162 -25.40 -8.04 -11.85
CA ASP A 162 -24.78 -9.06 -12.71
C ASP A 162 -23.37 -9.44 -12.24
N VAL A 163 -23.20 -9.66 -10.93
CA VAL A 163 -21.92 -10.10 -10.35
C VAL A 163 -21.67 -11.55 -10.76
N SER A 164 -20.52 -11.80 -11.37
CA SER A 164 -20.20 -13.08 -12.01
C SER A 164 -18.78 -13.49 -11.66
N LEU A 165 -18.61 -14.75 -11.25
CA LEU A 165 -17.31 -15.38 -11.11
C LEU A 165 -17.20 -16.51 -12.13
N ASP A 166 -16.40 -16.29 -13.17
CA ASP A 166 -16.17 -17.23 -14.25
C ASP A 166 -14.85 -17.99 -14.06
N GLY A 167 -14.86 -19.30 -14.32
CA GLY A 167 -13.65 -20.13 -14.26
C GLY A 167 -13.86 -21.54 -14.81
N PRO A 168 -12.79 -22.35 -14.92
CA PRO A 168 -12.89 -23.69 -15.47
C PRO A 168 -13.55 -24.67 -14.48
N GLY A 169 -14.52 -25.44 -14.97
CA GLY A 169 -15.25 -26.46 -14.21
C GLY A 169 -16.71 -26.10 -13.97
N ALA A 170 -17.45 -26.97 -13.28
CA ALA A 170 -18.80 -26.69 -12.80
C ALA A 170 -18.78 -26.55 -11.28
N PRO A 171 -19.60 -25.67 -10.68
CA PRO A 171 -19.70 -25.54 -9.23
C PRO A 171 -20.06 -26.89 -8.60
N SER A 172 -19.21 -27.37 -7.69
CA SER A 172 -19.51 -28.53 -6.84
C SER A 172 -20.35 -28.07 -5.64
N PRO A 173 -21.40 -28.79 -5.22
CA PRO A 173 -22.24 -28.36 -4.10
C PRO A 173 -21.39 -28.18 -2.83
N SER A 174 -21.60 -27.04 -2.15
CA SER A 174 -20.98 -26.73 -0.86
C SER A 174 -21.24 -27.83 0.17
N PRO A 175 -20.27 -28.18 1.03
CA PRO A 175 -20.56 -29.05 2.16
C PRO A 175 -21.52 -28.34 3.11
N THR A 176 -22.70 -28.93 3.33
CA THR A 176 -23.63 -28.54 4.39
C THR A 176 -23.02 -28.85 5.74
N SER A 177 -22.63 -27.82 6.51
CA SER A 177 -22.34 -27.98 7.93
C SER A 177 -23.66 -28.00 8.71
N GLN A 178 -24.16 -29.20 8.98
CA GLN A 178 -25.21 -29.41 9.96
C GLN A 178 -24.61 -29.28 11.37
N PRO A 179 -25.26 -28.60 12.34
CA PRO A 179 -24.74 -28.49 13.70
C PRO A 179 -24.75 -29.88 14.39
N PRO A 180 -23.69 -30.28 15.12
CA PRO A 180 -23.77 -31.48 15.94
C PRO A 180 -24.64 -31.19 17.16
N THR A 181 -25.77 -31.88 17.27
CA THR A 181 -26.51 -32.03 18.53
C THR A 181 -25.78 -33.04 19.41
N SER A 182 -25.05 -32.56 20.41
CA SER A 182 -24.79 -33.33 21.63
C SER A 182 -24.83 -32.39 22.84
N GLN A 183 -25.63 -32.77 23.85
CA GLN A 183 -25.72 -32.04 25.10
C GLN A 183 -24.37 -32.04 25.84
N PRO A 184 -24.00 -30.95 26.55
CA PRO A 184 -22.83 -30.96 27.40
C PRO A 184 -23.10 -31.74 28.69
N PRO A 185 -22.15 -32.57 29.18
CA PRO A 185 -22.24 -33.14 30.52
C PRO A 185 -21.94 -32.05 31.56
N THR A 186 -22.74 -32.04 32.61
CA THR A 186 -22.51 -31.22 33.81
C THR A 186 -21.30 -31.75 34.59
N SER A 187 -20.29 -30.91 34.77
CA SER A 187 -19.35 -31.06 35.88
C SER A 187 -18.97 -29.69 36.44
N GLN A 188 -19.03 -29.56 37.77
CA GLN A 188 -18.73 -28.34 38.52
C GLN A 188 -17.25 -27.94 38.41
N PRO A 189 -16.92 -26.64 38.49
CA PRO A 189 -15.54 -26.16 38.45
C PRO A 189 -14.86 -26.27 39.82
N PRO A 190 -13.55 -26.61 39.90
CA PRO A 190 -12.78 -26.47 41.13
C PRO A 190 -12.30 -25.02 41.30
N THR A 191 -12.35 -24.56 42.54
CA THR A 191 -11.84 -23.28 43.02
C THR A 191 -10.32 -23.31 43.19
N SER A 192 -9.60 -22.43 42.50
CA SER A 192 -8.31 -21.92 42.98
C SER A 192 -8.05 -20.51 42.45
N GLN A 193 -7.63 -19.61 43.34
CA GLN A 193 -7.37 -18.20 43.05
C GLN A 193 -6.05 -18.01 42.27
N PRO A 194 -5.93 -16.99 41.39
CA PRO A 194 -4.67 -16.65 40.74
C PRO A 194 -3.72 -15.89 41.69
N PRO A 195 -2.39 -16.05 41.57
CA PRO A 195 -1.43 -15.33 42.39
C PRO A 195 -1.26 -13.88 41.91
N THR A 196 -1.14 -12.97 42.86
CA THR A 196 -0.79 -11.56 42.67
C THR A 196 0.72 -11.39 42.53
N SER A 197 1.19 -10.91 41.38
CA SER A 197 2.49 -10.26 41.28
C SER A 197 2.34 -8.94 40.52
N GLN A 198 2.82 -7.85 41.13
CA GLN A 198 2.77 -6.51 40.55
C GLN A 198 3.76 -6.40 39.37
N PRO A 199 3.41 -5.72 38.26
CA PRO A 199 4.36 -5.40 37.21
C PRO A 199 5.41 -4.40 37.70
N PRO A 200 6.68 -4.54 37.28
CA PRO A 200 7.74 -3.60 37.64
C PRO A 200 7.55 -2.26 36.93
N THR A 201 7.67 -1.17 37.68
CA THR A 201 7.76 0.20 37.17
C THR A 201 9.16 0.46 36.64
N SER A 202 9.38 0.35 35.33
CA SER A 202 10.56 0.92 34.68
C SER A 202 10.27 2.38 34.29
N GLN A 203 11.09 3.30 34.80
CA GLN A 203 11.07 4.71 34.40
C GLN A 203 11.45 4.86 32.91
N PRO A 204 10.90 5.85 32.18
CA PRO A 204 11.33 6.17 30.82
C PRO A 204 12.81 6.61 30.82
N PRO A 205 13.64 6.18 29.84
CA PRO A 205 15.01 6.65 29.72
C PRO A 205 15.02 8.14 29.37
N THR A 206 15.96 8.84 29.99
CA THR A 206 16.35 10.23 29.75
C THR A 206 16.60 10.48 28.25
N SER A 207 15.95 11.52 27.72
CA SER A 207 15.89 11.84 26.29
C SER A 207 17.21 12.39 25.75
N THR A 208 18.00 11.53 25.11
CA THR A 208 18.98 12.00 24.12
C THR A 208 18.20 12.69 22.97
N PRO A 209 18.59 13.90 22.53
CA PRO A 209 17.98 14.53 21.37
C PRO A 209 18.06 13.58 20.16
N PRO A 210 17.00 13.47 19.34
CA PRO A 210 17.02 12.61 18.17
C PRO A 210 18.11 13.05 17.17
N PRO A 211 18.67 12.11 16.39
CA PRO A 211 19.76 12.42 15.48
C PRO A 211 19.28 13.39 14.41
N SER A 212 19.96 14.53 14.29
CA SER A 212 19.66 15.51 13.22
C SER A 212 20.09 15.03 11.84
N GLY A 213 20.91 13.98 11.76
CA GLY A 213 21.51 13.50 10.51
C GLY A 213 22.38 14.54 9.81
N GLY A 214 22.73 15.65 10.45
CA GLY A 214 23.37 16.80 9.79
C GLY A 214 22.47 17.52 8.79
N LEU A 215 21.14 17.39 8.90
CA LEU A 215 20.17 18.11 8.07
C LEU A 215 20.03 19.58 8.51
N PRO A 216 19.82 20.52 7.57
CA PRO A 216 19.47 21.89 7.88
C PRO A 216 18.14 21.95 8.65
N THR A 217 17.94 23.00 9.45
CA THR A 217 16.71 23.17 10.28
C THR A 217 15.44 22.92 9.48
N HIS A 218 15.38 23.50 8.28
CA HIS A 218 14.37 23.21 7.28
C HIS A 218 15.05 22.48 6.12
N ALA A 219 14.59 21.27 5.83
CA ALA A 219 15.14 20.38 4.82
C ALA A 219 14.08 20.02 3.79
N LEU A 220 14.51 19.93 2.53
CA LEU A 220 13.69 19.43 1.43
C LEU A 220 14.12 18.01 1.06
N VAL A 221 13.19 17.07 1.14
CA VAL A 221 13.40 15.65 0.80
C VAL A 221 12.75 15.36 -0.54
N GLY A 222 13.46 14.67 -1.43
CA GLY A 222 12.93 14.31 -2.74
C GLY A 222 13.25 12.87 -3.12
N TYR A 223 12.25 12.17 -3.64
CA TYR A 223 12.42 10.86 -4.27
C TYR A 223 12.95 11.04 -5.69
N LEU A 224 14.01 10.32 -6.06
CA LEU A 224 14.61 10.33 -7.39
C LEU A 224 14.28 9.01 -8.08
N HIS A 225 13.64 9.07 -9.26
CA HIS A 225 13.42 7.88 -10.09
C HIS A 225 14.76 7.40 -10.67
N ALA A 226 15.50 6.64 -9.87
CA ALA A 226 16.88 6.25 -10.14
C ALA A 226 16.96 4.90 -10.86
N SER A 227 16.02 3.99 -10.58
CA SER A 227 15.98 2.63 -11.13
C SER A 227 14.93 2.42 -12.25
N PHE A 228 14.12 3.44 -12.55
CA PHE A 228 13.00 3.32 -13.50
C PHE A 228 12.64 4.67 -14.15
N ALA A 229 11.75 4.66 -15.14
CA ALA A 229 11.07 5.83 -15.69
C ALA A 229 9.54 5.64 -15.70
N ASN A 230 8.80 6.71 -15.40
CA ASN A 230 7.33 6.69 -15.34
C ASN A 230 6.68 7.85 -16.10
N GLY A 231 7.37 8.39 -17.12
CA GLY A 231 6.90 9.53 -17.91
C GLY A 231 7.34 10.92 -17.41
N ALA A 232 7.85 11.04 -16.19
CA ALA A 232 8.40 12.29 -15.65
C ALA A 232 9.81 12.66 -16.21
N GLY A 233 10.36 11.83 -17.10
CA GLY A 233 11.74 11.94 -17.57
C GLY A 233 12.76 11.39 -16.57
N TYR A 234 13.96 11.07 -17.08
CA TYR A 234 15.09 10.62 -16.26
C TYR A 234 15.97 11.82 -15.87
N THR A 235 16.24 11.97 -14.57
CA THR A 235 17.12 13.01 -14.01
C THR A 235 18.39 12.36 -13.50
N LYS A 236 19.56 12.74 -14.04
CA LYS A 236 20.85 12.28 -13.52
C LYS A 236 21.11 12.89 -12.15
N VAL A 237 21.87 12.19 -11.31
CA VAL A 237 22.20 12.68 -9.96
C VAL A 237 22.96 14.01 -10.02
N ALA A 238 23.83 14.18 -11.02
CA ALA A 238 24.58 15.41 -11.24
C ALA A 238 23.69 16.63 -11.53
N ASP A 239 22.51 16.40 -12.13
CA ASP A 239 21.60 17.46 -12.60
C ASP A 239 20.53 17.84 -11.56
N ILE A 240 20.52 17.16 -10.40
CA ILE A 240 19.61 17.48 -9.30
C ILE A 240 19.94 18.90 -8.79
N PRO A 241 18.96 19.79 -8.58
CA PRO A 241 19.20 21.10 -7.98
C PRO A 241 19.81 20.99 -6.56
N ASP A 242 20.53 22.02 -6.12
CA ASP A 242 21.09 22.03 -4.75
C ASP A 242 20.04 22.38 -3.68
N SER A 243 18.78 22.66 -4.04
CA SER A 243 17.65 22.81 -3.10
C SER A 243 17.33 21.53 -2.33
N TRP A 244 17.65 20.36 -2.89
CA TRP A 244 17.34 19.06 -2.28
C TRP A 244 18.39 18.68 -1.23
N ASP A 245 17.95 18.49 0.01
CA ASP A 245 18.81 18.16 1.15
C ASP A 245 18.92 16.66 1.40
N VAL A 246 17.85 15.92 1.10
CA VAL A 246 17.83 14.45 1.11
C VAL A 246 17.33 13.95 -0.24
N ILE A 247 18.10 13.06 -0.85
CA ILE A 247 17.80 12.44 -2.15
C ILE A 247 17.59 10.94 -1.90
N ASN A 248 16.35 10.51 -2.01
CA ASN A 248 15.95 9.10 -1.86
C ASN A 248 16.02 8.42 -3.23
N LEU A 249 16.99 7.51 -3.41
CA LEU A 249 17.14 6.75 -4.66
C LEU A 249 16.05 5.69 -4.76
N SER A 250 15.09 5.90 -5.65
CA SER A 250 13.91 5.05 -5.84
C SER A 250 14.10 4.10 -7.02
N PHE A 251 14.05 2.79 -6.85
CA PHE A 251 13.99 2.02 -5.58
C PHE A 251 14.93 0.82 -5.60
N GLY A 252 15.39 0.43 -4.40
CA GLY A 252 15.85 -0.92 -4.15
C GLY A 252 14.65 -1.84 -3.98
N GLU A 253 14.61 -2.95 -4.72
CA GLU A 253 13.46 -3.85 -4.77
C GLU A 253 13.85 -5.27 -4.33
N PRO A 254 12.94 -6.02 -3.69
CA PRO A 254 13.22 -7.39 -3.29
C PRO A 254 13.15 -8.36 -4.48
N THR A 255 13.97 -9.41 -4.47
CA THR A 255 13.86 -10.49 -5.48
C THR A 255 12.57 -11.31 -5.35
N SER A 256 12.00 -11.35 -4.15
CA SER A 256 10.63 -11.77 -3.86
C SER A 256 10.17 -11.16 -2.54
N VAL A 257 8.86 -11.05 -2.34
CA VAL A 257 8.25 -10.42 -1.15
C VAL A 257 8.88 -10.89 0.16
N THR A 258 9.18 -12.18 0.31
CA THR A 258 9.69 -12.76 1.56
C THR A 258 11.20 -13.05 1.57
N SER A 259 11.90 -12.76 0.47
CA SER A 259 13.34 -13.06 0.35
C SER A 259 14.21 -12.27 1.35
N GLY A 260 13.80 -11.04 1.64
CA GLY A 260 14.68 -10.02 2.23
C GLY A 260 15.84 -9.60 1.32
N ASP A 261 15.98 -10.14 0.11
CA ASP A 261 17.11 -9.87 -0.77
C ASP A 261 16.84 -8.66 -1.66
N ILE A 262 17.39 -7.51 -1.27
CA ILE A 262 17.18 -6.22 -1.94
C ILE A 262 18.24 -6.00 -3.02
N ARG A 263 17.79 -5.66 -4.22
CA ARG A 263 18.61 -5.35 -5.38
C ARG A 263 18.35 -3.93 -5.85
N PHE A 264 19.42 -3.23 -6.19
CA PHE A 264 19.34 -1.89 -6.75
C PHE A 264 20.29 -1.78 -7.95
N ASN A 265 19.71 -1.47 -9.10
CA ASN A 265 20.42 -1.06 -10.30
C ASN A 265 19.85 0.28 -10.74
N ARG A 266 20.66 1.09 -11.44
CA ARG A 266 20.11 2.25 -12.13
C ARG A 266 19.13 1.81 -13.21
N CYS A 267 18.31 2.75 -13.65
CA CYS A 267 17.41 2.56 -14.76
C CYS A 267 18.13 1.95 -15.96
N SER A 268 17.48 0.99 -16.62
CA SER A 268 18.07 0.33 -17.77
C SER A 268 18.26 1.31 -18.93
N VAL A 269 19.28 1.14 -19.77
CA VAL A 269 19.47 1.99 -20.97
C VAL A 269 18.28 1.89 -21.93
N SER A 270 17.59 0.74 -21.96
CA SER A 270 16.37 0.54 -22.75
C SER A 270 15.21 1.41 -22.29
N GLU A 271 15.11 1.69 -20.99
CA GLU A 271 14.03 2.48 -20.40
C GLU A 271 14.42 3.95 -20.23
N CYS A 272 15.68 4.20 -19.87
CA CYS A 272 16.28 5.51 -19.72
C CYS A 272 17.49 5.65 -20.65
N PRO A 273 17.29 6.07 -21.92
CA PRO A 273 18.38 6.17 -22.90
C PRO A 273 19.53 7.09 -22.48
N SER A 274 19.25 8.08 -21.62
CA SER A 274 20.22 9.04 -21.10
C SER A 274 20.84 8.66 -19.76
N VAL A 275 20.59 7.43 -19.26
CA VAL A 275 21.13 6.97 -17.97
C VAL A 275 22.65 7.13 -17.92
N GLU A 276 23.15 7.68 -16.81
CA GLU A 276 24.59 7.83 -16.56
C GLU A 276 25.29 6.48 -16.33
N SER A 277 26.62 6.42 -16.37
CA SER A 277 27.38 5.19 -16.07
C SER A 277 27.44 4.90 -14.57
N ASP A 278 27.84 3.68 -14.14
CA ASP A 278 28.05 3.39 -12.72
C ASP A 278 29.11 4.33 -12.10
N ALA A 279 30.17 4.64 -12.86
CA ALA A 279 31.23 5.52 -12.39
C ALA A 279 30.73 6.96 -12.22
N ASP A 280 29.97 7.48 -13.19
CA ASP A 280 29.43 8.84 -13.15
C ASP A 280 28.37 8.97 -12.05
N PHE A 281 27.48 8.00 -11.92
CA PHE A 281 26.46 7.98 -10.85
C PHE A 281 27.12 8.03 -9.46
N LYS A 282 28.14 7.18 -9.24
CA LYS A 282 28.87 7.15 -7.97
C LYS A 282 29.62 8.46 -7.71
N ALA A 283 30.23 9.05 -8.74
CA ALA A 283 30.91 10.33 -8.62
C ALA A 283 29.92 11.48 -8.32
N ALA A 284 28.75 11.48 -8.96
CA ALA A 284 27.70 12.46 -8.74
C ALA A 284 27.11 12.36 -7.32
N ILE A 285 26.90 11.15 -6.80
CA ILE A 285 26.54 10.92 -5.39
C ILE A 285 27.61 11.51 -4.46
N ALA A 286 28.88 11.19 -4.68
CA ALA A 286 29.97 11.72 -3.87
C ALA A 286 30.02 13.27 -3.92
N ALA A 287 29.77 13.88 -5.08
CA ALA A 287 29.71 15.32 -5.23
C ALA A 287 28.52 15.94 -4.47
N LYS A 288 27.35 15.30 -4.47
CA LYS A 288 26.20 15.73 -3.66
C LYS A 288 26.49 15.65 -2.16
N ARG A 289 27.07 14.54 -1.73
CA ARG A 289 27.49 14.34 -0.33
C ARG A 289 28.54 15.36 0.12
N ALA A 290 29.50 15.70 -0.75
CA ALA A 290 30.50 16.73 -0.47
C ALA A 290 29.89 18.13 -0.28
N LYS A 291 28.71 18.39 -0.85
CA LYS A 291 27.91 19.61 -0.61
C LYS A 291 26.99 19.51 0.62
N GLY A 292 27.15 18.48 1.45
CA GLY A 292 26.38 18.26 2.66
C GLY A 292 25.05 17.54 2.47
N LYS A 293 24.65 17.25 1.22
CA LYS A 293 23.38 16.57 0.89
C LYS A 293 23.43 15.11 1.35
N LYS A 294 22.29 14.55 1.73
CA LYS A 294 22.15 13.14 2.08
C LYS A 294 21.61 12.35 0.91
N VAL A 295 22.24 11.23 0.58
CA VAL A 295 21.76 10.33 -0.47
C VAL A 295 21.46 8.98 0.15
N LEU A 296 20.21 8.55 0.10
CA LEU A 296 19.72 7.33 0.73
C LEU A 296 19.26 6.34 -0.34
N ILE A 297 19.36 5.04 -0.06
CA ILE A 297 18.58 4.06 -0.81
C ILE A 297 17.17 4.05 -0.23
N SER A 298 16.14 4.18 -1.06
CA SER A 298 14.75 3.95 -0.65
C SER A 298 14.33 2.55 -1.06
N ILE A 299 13.68 1.83 -0.15
CA ILE A 299 13.21 0.46 -0.37
C ILE A 299 11.71 0.46 -0.18
N GLY A 300 10.98 0.11 -1.24
CA GLY A 300 9.53 0.25 -1.25
C GLY A 300 8.96 0.61 -2.62
N GLY A 301 7.92 1.42 -2.59
CA GLY A 301 7.09 1.73 -3.75
C GLY A 301 6.19 0.57 -4.17
N GLN A 302 5.32 0.84 -5.15
CA GLN A 302 4.25 -0.06 -5.60
C GLN A 302 4.68 -1.52 -5.85
N ASN A 303 5.90 -1.74 -6.36
CA ASN A 303 6.43 -3.07 -6.68
C ASN A 303 7.41 -3.61 -5.62
N GLY A 304 7.82 -2.78 -4.65
CA GLY A 304 8.88 -3.09 -3.69
C GLY A 304 8.37 -3.67 -2.37
N GLN A 305 7.30 -4.47 -2.38
CA GLN A 305 6.74 -5.03 -1.15
C GLN A 305 7.73 -5.98 -0.44
N VAL A 306 8.06 -5.70 0.82
CA VAL A 306 9.00 -6.51 1.62
C VAL A 306 8.31 -7.05 2.87
N GLN A 307 8.38 -8.36 3.10
CA GLN A 307 7.91 -9.03 4.32
C GLN A 307 9.04 -9.85 4.94
N LEU A 308 9.63 -9.33 6.02
CA LEU A 308 10.68 -10.02 6.77
C LEU A 308 10.07 -11.03 7.75
N THR A 309 9.52 -12.13 7.23
CA THR A 309 8.81 -13.13 8.05
C THR A 309 9.73 -14.01 8.91
N THR A 310 11.03 -14.08 8.58
CA THR A 310 12.02 -14.90 9.28
C THR A 310 13.30 -14.11 9.59
N THR A 311 14.07 -14.59 10.56
CA THR A 311 15.40 -14.03 10.88
C THR A 311 16.39 -14.16 9.73
N ALA A 312 16.28 -15.22 8.91
CA ALA A 312 17.09 -15.40 7.71
C ALA A 312 16.79 -14.34 6.65
N ALA A 313 15.50 -14.06 6.37
CA ALA A 313 15.13 -12.95 5.48
C ALA A 313 15.63 -11.61 6.02
N ARG A 314 15.53 -11.39 7.34
CA ARG A 314 16.09 -10.22 8.03
C ARG A 314 17.60 -10.09 7.86
N ASP A 315 18.36 -11.18 7.99
CA ASP A 315 19.81 -11.18 7.83
C ASP A 315 20.21 -10.92 6.37
N THR A 316 19.48 -11.52 5.42
CA THR A 316 19.63 -11.23 3.99
C THR A 316 19.37 -9.77 3.68
N PHE A 317 18.32 -9.18 4.25
CA PHE A 317 17.99 -7.75 4.11
C PHE A 317 19.11 -6.86 4.62
N VAL A 318 19.59 -7.09 5.83
CA VAL A 318 20.73 -6.32 6.38
C VAL A 318 21.94 -6.44 5.46
N SER A 319 22.26 -7.65 5.01
CA SER A 319 23.40 -7.90 4.13
C SER A 319 23.27 -7.16 2.78
N SER A 320 22.17 -7.36 2.07
CA SER A 320 21.95 -6.81 0.73
C SER A 320 21.83 -5.29 0.74
N VAL A 321 21.11 -4.72 1.71
CA VAL A 321 20.97 -3.26 1.86
C VAL A 321 22.31 -2.63 2.20
N SER A 322 23.07 -3.24 3.11
CA SER A 322 24.40 -2.74 3.45
C SER A 322 25.37 -2.81 2.26
N ALA A 323 25.27 -3.84 1.42
CA ALA A 323 26.06 -3.94 0.19
C ALA A 323 25.72 -2.83 -0.82
N ILE A 324 24.44 -2.43 -0.93
CA ILE A 324 24.02 -1.30 -1.76
C ILE A 324 24.60 0.02 -1.23
N ILE A 325 24.46 0.26 0.08
CA ILE A 325 25.01 1.45 0.76
C ILE A 325 26.52 1.54 0.54
N ASP A 326 27.24 0.43 0.74
CA ASP A 326 28.70 0.37 0.61
C ASP A 326 29.15 0.54 -0.85
N LYS A 327 28.43 -0.06 -1.81
CA LYS A 327 28.73 0.03 -3.26
C LYS A 327 28.67 1.48 -3.74
N TRP A 328 27.59 2.19 -3.40
CA TRP A 328 27.32 3.53 -3.91
C TRP A 328 27.81 4.66 -3.00
N GLY A 329 28.23 4.33 -1.78
CA GLY A 329 28.69 5.31 -0.79
C GLY A 329 27.55 6.19 -0.28
N LEU A 330 26.43 5.58 0.09
CA LEU A 330 25.21 6.25 0.56
C LEU A 330 25.29 6.62 2.04
N ASP A 331 24.46 7.57 2.48
CA ASP A 331 24.39 8.03 3.88
C ASP A 331 23.45 7.16 4.74
N GLY A 332 22.60 6.34 4.12
CA GLY A 332 21.73 5.43 4.83
C GLY A 332 20.53 4.96 4.02
N LEU A 333 19.38 4.84 4.71
CA LEU A 333 18.22 4.09 4.25
C LEU A 333 16.93 4.87 4.50
N ASP A 334 16.06 4.86 3.50
CA ASP A 334 14.67 5.23 3.60
C ASP A 334 13.77 3.98 3.53
N ILE A 335 12.88 3.82 4.51
CA ILE A 335 11.90 2.74 4.55
C ILE A 335 10.56 3.25 4.03
N ASP A 336 10.25 2.85 2.80
CA ASP A 336 9.03 3.19 2.07
C ASP A 336 8.14 1.94 1.90
N PHE A 337 8.07 1.13 2.97
CA PHE A 337 7.32 -0.12 2.92
C PHE A 337 5.82 0.19 2.87
N GLU A 338 5.19 -0.11 1.74
CA GLU A 338 3.78 0.12 1.46
C GLU A 338 3.00 -1.20 1.35
N GLY A 339 1.69 -1.09 1.06
CA GLY A 339 0.85 -2.20 0.63
C GLY A 339 0.66 -3.28 1.71
N HIS A 340 1.34 -4.42 1.55
CA HIS A 340 1.26 -5.55 2.49
C HIS A 340 2.61 -5.86 3.14
N SER A 341 3.55 -4.91 3.12
CA SER A 341 4.89 -5.10 3.70
C SER A 341 4.85 -5.27 5.22
N LEU A 342 3.94 -4.55 5.89
CA LEU A 342 3.73 -4.64 7.33
C LEU A 342 2.26 -4.90 7.66
N SER A 343 2.06 -5.75 8.66
CA SER A 343 0.77 -6.02 9.30
C SER A 343 1.01 -6.47 10.74
N LEU A 344 -0.06 -6.53 11.52
CA LEU A 344 -0.07 -7.03 12.89
C LEU A 344 -0.88 -8.33 12.94
N ASN A 345 -0.32 -9.36 13.54
CA ASN A 345 -1.03 -10.58 13.87
C ASN A 345 -2.13 -10.27 14.90
N THR A 346 -3.24 -11.01 14.84
CA THR A 346 -4.29 -10.92 15.85
C THR A 346 -3.71 -11.14 17.25
N GLY A 347 -3.97 -10.18 18.15
CA GLY A 347 -3.47 -10.19 19.52
C GLY A 347 -2.22 -9.34 19.75
N ASP A 348 -1.54 -8.87 18.70
CA ASP A 348 -0.39 -7.97 18.80
C ASP A 348 -0.83 -6.52 19.05
N ASN A 349 -1.32 -6.25 20.26
CA ASN A 349 -2.02 -5.00 20.63
C ASN A 349 -1.14 -3.97 21.36
N ASP A 350 0.16 -4.23 21.54
CA ASP A 350 1.09 -3.32 22.22
C ASP A 350 2.20 -2.87 21.28
N PHE A 351 2.06 -1.68 20.70
CA PHE A 351 3.07 -1.10 19.81
C PHE A 351 4.44 -0.91 20.49
N LYS A 352 4.52 -0.91 21.83
CA LYS A 352 5.79 -0.78 22.55
C LYS A 352 6.56 -2.10 22.59
N ASN A 353 5.84 -3.22 22.50
CA ASN A 353 6.38 -4.58 22.59
C ASN A 353 5.76 -5.45 21.48
N PRO A 354 6.02 -5.15 20.19
CA PRO A 354 5.44 -5.89 19.08
C PRO A 354 5.90 -7.34 19.08
N THR A 355 5.01 -8.22 18.63
CA THR A 355 5.25 -9.68 18.56
C THR A 355 5.14 -10.23 17.13
N THR A 356 4.57 -9.46 16.21
CA THR A 356 4.40 -9.88 14.81
C THR A 356 5.76 -9.97 14.11
N PRO A 357 6.11 -11.13 13.49
CA PRO A 357 7.45 -11.34 12.94
C PRO A 357 7.91 -10.28 11.94
N VAL A 358 7.05 -9.82 11.01
CA VAL A 358 7.44 -8.82 10.01
C VAL A 358 7.84 -7.48 10.66
N VAL A 359 7.18 -7.09 11.75
CA VAL A 359 7.47 -5.87 12.53
C VAL A 359 8.75 -6.07 13.36
N VAL A 360 8.82 -7.17 14.12
CA VAL A 360 9.98 -7.47 15.00
C VAL A 360 11.27 -7.58 14.19
N ASN A 361 11.22 -8.27 13.05
CA ASN A 361 12.37 -8.45 12.18
C ASN A 361 12.79 -7.15 11.49
N LEU A 362 11.85 -6.29 11.08
CA LEU A 362 12.18 -4.98 10.54
C LEU A 362 12.90 -4.11 11.59
N ILE A 363 12.36 -4.03 12.82
CA ILE A 363 13.01 -3.29 13.92
C ILE A 363 14.44 -3.83 14.16
N SER A 364 14.60 -5.15 14.18
CA SER A 364 15.90 -5.81 14.33
C SER A 364 16.86 -5.47 13.19
N ALA A 365 16.39 -5.48 11.94
CA ALA A 365 17.18 -5.10 10.76
C ALA A 365 17.69 -3.66 10.86
N LEU A 366 16.80 -2.72 11.19
CA LEU A 366 17.12 -1.29 11.28
C LEU A 366 18.12 -1.00 12.39
N LYS A 367 17.95 -1.63 13.56
CA LYS A 367 18.94 -1.54 14.65
C LYS A 367 20.30 -2.11 14.25
N THR A 368 20.32 -3.20 13.49
CA THR A 368 21.56 -3.83 13.00
C THR A 368 22.29 -2.91 12.01
N LEU A 369 21.57 -2.31 11.07
CA LEU A 369 22.13 -1.32 10.13
C LEU A 369 22.64 -0.08 10.86
N LYS A 370 21.86 0.45 11.81
CA LYS A 370 22.28 1.59 12.65
C LYS A 370 23.56 1.27 13.43
N ALA A 371 23.67 0.08 14.00
CA ALA A 371 24.88 -0.35 14.70
C ALA A 371 26.09 -0.48 13.76
N LYS A 372 25.90 -0.97 12.52
CA LYS A 372 26.96 -1.10 11.51
C LYS A 372 27.54 0.26 11.10
N TYR A 373 26.70 1.25 10.86
CA TYR A 373 27.10 2.56 10.30
C TYR A 373 27.24 3.68 11.35
N GLY A 374 26.77 3.44 12.57
CA GLY A 374 26.92 4.34 13.71
C GLY A 374 26.15 5.65 13.58
N SER A 375 26.70 6.71 14.16
CA SER A 375 26.07 8.04 14.20
C SER A 375 25.90 8.68 12.83
N GLY A 376 26.70 8.28 11.83
CA GLY A 376 26.61 8.77 10.46
C GLY A 376 25.42 8.22 9.65
N PHE A 377 24.77 7.15 10.14
CA PHE A 377 23.63 6.54 9.46
C PHE A 377 22.39 7.42 9.53
N VAL A 378 21.91 7.85 8.36
CA VAL A 378 20.64 8.56 8.18
C VAL A 378 19.53 7.54 7.94
N LEU A 379 18.51 7.56 8.80
CA LEU A 379 17.34 6.69 8.70
C LEU A 379 16.10 7.54 8.50
N THR A 380 15.38 7.31 7.41
CA THR A 380 14.07 7.94 7.15
C THR A 380 12.98 6.91 6.91
N MET A 381 11.73 7.33 7.03
CA MET A 381 10.56 6.48 6.79
C MET A 381 9.45 7.29 6.11
N ALA A 382 8.79 6.70 5.12
CA ALA A 382 7.65 7.28 4.41
C ALA A 382 6.41 6.37 4.40
N PRO A 383 5.88 5.96 5.55
CA PRO A 383 4.64 5.19 5.55
C PRO A 383 3.46 6.02 5.04
N GLU A 384 2.47 5.37 4.45
CA GLU A 384 1.15 5.95 4.21
C GLU A 384 0.43 6.23 5.54
N THR A 385 -0.50 7.19 5.55
CA THR A 385 -1.32 7.54 6.73
C THR A 385 -2.06 6.34 7.32
N PHE A 386 -2.40 5.37 6.47
CA PHE A 386 -3.05 4.11 6.83
C PHE A 386 -2.24 3.29 7.86
N PHE A 387 -0.92 3.30 7.77
CA PHE A 387 -0.05 2.57 8.69
C PHE A 387 0.29 3.35 9.96
N VAL A 388 -0.08 4.63 10.05
CA VAL A 388 0.32 5.54 11.14
C VAL A 388 -0.90 6.22 11.77
N GLN A 389 -1.45 7.26 11.15
CA GLN A 389 -2.52 8.08 11.72
C GLN A 389 -3.84 7.32 11.84
N LEU A 390 -4.14 6.37 10.94
CA LEU A 390 -5.31 5.49 11.13
C LEU A 390 -5.23 4.69 12.45
N GLY A 391 -4.01 4.51 12.96
CA GLY A 391 -3.68 4.04 14.31
C GLY A 391 -4.48 4.70 15.44
N TYR A 392 -4.95 5.92 15.24
CA TYR A 392 -5.81 6.63 16.20
C TYR A 392 -7.16 5.94 16.38
N GLN A 393 -7.75 5.41 15.31
CA GLN A 393 -9.04 4.72 15.33
C GLN A 393 -8.87 3.20 15.45
N TYR A 394 -7.90 2.64 14.73
CA TYR A 394 -7.76 1.19 14.54
C TYR A 394 -6.30 0.76 14.67
N TYR A 395 -6.06 -0.37 15.33
CA TYR A 395 -4.72 -0.90 15.53
C TYR A 395 -4.73 -2.42 15.33
N GLY A 396 -4.10 -2.87 14.24
CA GLY A 396 -4.18 -4.25 13.78
C GLY A 396 -5.62 -4.70 13.55
N SER A 397 -5.89 -6.00 13.70
CA SER A 397 -7.25 -6.53 13.54
C SER A 397 -8.24 -6.09 14.61
N GLY A 398 -7.79 -5.31 15.60
CA GLY A 398 -8.58 -4.86 16.73
C GLY A 398 -9.00 -5.99 17.67
N PRO A 399 -9.73 -5.67 18.76
CA PRO A 399 -10.11 -6.64 19.78
C PRO A 399 -11.00 -7.79 19.27
N TRP A 400 -11.71 -7.56 18.16
CA TRP A 400 -12.71 -8.48 17.60
C TRP A 400 -12.31 -9.08 16.25
N GLY A 401 -11.09 -8.80 15.77
CA GLY A 401 -10.57 -9.39 14.54
C GLY A 401 -11.14 -8.84 13.23
N GLY A 402 -12.00 -7.81 13.28
CA GLY A 402 -12.73 -7.30 12.10
C GLY A 402 -12.10 -6.09 11.41
N GLN A 403 -10.99 -5.56 11.93
CA GLN A 403 -10.27 -4.42 11.32
C GLN A 403 -9.15 -4.92 10.40
N ASP A 404 -8.68 -4.06 9.49
CA ASP A 404 -7.54 -4.41 8.65
C ASP A 404 -6.27 -4.54 9.51
N PRO A 405 -5.55 -5.69 9.46
CA PRO A 405 -4.37 -5.93 10.29
C PRO A 405 -3.21 -4.97 10.03
N ARG A 406 -3.24 -4.19 8.95
CA ARG A 406 -2.21 -3.22 8.61
C ARG A 406 -2.41 -1.86 9.27
N ALA A 407 -3.62 -1.56 9.76
CA ALA A 407 -3.93 -0.29 10.39
C ALA A 407 -2.98 -0.03 11.58
N GLY A 408 -2.22 1.07 11.54
CA GLY A 408 -1.26 1.40 12.59
C GLY A 408 -0.01 0.50 12.65
N ALA A 409 0.23 -0.40 11.68
CA ALA A 409 1.31 -1.38 11.75
C ALA A 409 2.73 -0.78 11.71
N TYR A 410 2.89 0.49 11.35
CA TYR A 410 4.18 1.20 11.44
C TYR A 410 4.47 1.77 12.82
N LEU A 411 3.46 2.02 13.66
CA LEU A 411 3.64 2.58 15.00
C LEU A 411 4.68 1.85 15.84
N PRO A 412 4.72 0.51 15.91
CA PRO A 412 5.77 -0.18 16.65
C PRO A 412 7.18 0.06 16.08
N VAL A 413 7.31 0.17 14.76
CA VAL A 413 8.61 0.44 14.10
C VAL A 413 9.08 1.85 14.42
N ILE A 414 8.22 2.85 14.24
CA ILE A 414 8.52 4.25 14.56
C ILE A 414 8.85 4.38 16.05
N TYR A 415 8.04 3.77 16.92
CA TYR A 415 8.29 3.81 18.36
C TYR A 415 9.66 3.22 18.71
N ALA A 416 9.98 2.03 18.22
CA ALA A 416 11.24 1.36 18.53
C ALA A 416 12.47 2.08 17.96
N MET A 417 12.31 2.79 16.85
CA MET A 417 13.39 3.53 16.17
C MET A 417 13.40 5.02 16.47
N ARG A 418 12.48 5.59 17.25
CA ARG A 418 12.34 7.05 17.47
C ARG A 418 13.60 7.76 17.97
N GLY A 419 14.49 7.05 18.67
CA GLY A 419 15.78 7.58 19.13
C GLY A 419 16.88 7.58 18.06
N ASP A 420 16.70 6.83 16.97
CA ASP A 420 17.63 6.67 15.85
C ASP A 420 17.08 7.21 14.52
N LEU A 421 15.77 7.46 14.45
CA LEU A 421 15.05 7.98 13.28
C LEU A 421 15.47 9.43 13.05
N THR A 422 16.03 9.71 11.87
CA THR A 422 16.41 11.06 11.47
C THR A 422 15.19 11.87 11.07
N LEU A 423 14.31 11.28 10.26
CA LEU A 423 13.13 11.97 9.73
C LEU A 423 12.00 10.97 9.43
N LEU A 424 10.80 11.30 9.87
CA LEU A 424 9.54 10.71 9.46
C LEU A 424 8.83 11.68 8.53
N HIS A 425 8.49 11.23 7.35
CA HIS A 425 7.71 12.00 6.39
C HIS A 425 6.59 11.13 5.84
N VAL A 426 5.49 11.05 6.62
CA VAL A 426 4.29 10.32 6.22
C VAL A 426 3.79 10.86 4.88
N GLN A 427 3.32 9.95 4.03
CA GLN A 427 2.73 10.30 2.75
C GLN A 427 1.32 10.85 2.98
N ASP A 428 1.16 12.18 3.00
CA ASP A 428 -0.14 12.83 3.10
C ASP A 428 -0.82 12.94 1.72
N TYR A 429 -0.74 11.86 0.95
CA TYR A 429 -1.29 11.74 -0.39
C TYR A 429 -1.67 10.29 -0.68
N ASN A 430 -2.45 10.04 -1.74
CA ASN A 430 -3.06 8.73 -2.05
C ASN A 430 -3.81 8.11 -0.84
N SER A 431 -4.24 8.95 0.09
CA SER A 431 -4.85 8.57 1.37
C SER A 431 -6.38 8.64 1.31
N GLY A 432 -7.04 7.77 2.07
CA GLY A 432 -8.43 7.99 2.47
C GLY A 432 -8.57 9.17 3.44
N SER A 433 -9.80 9.46 3.86
CA SER A 433 -10.03 10.37 4.99
C SER A 433 -9.48 9.77 6.27
N ILE A 434 -8.84 10.60 7.10
CA ILE A 434 -8.28 10.18 8.38
C ILE A 434 -8.86 11.04 9.49
N MET A 435 -9.19 10.41 10.61
CA MET A 435 -9.67 11.11 11.80
C MET A 435 -8.51 11.87 12.46
N GLY A 436 -8.64 13.19 12.54
CA GLY A 436 -7.71 14.06 13.25
C GLY A 436 -7.91 13.99 14.76
N LEU A 437 -7.03 14.65 15.51
CA LEU A 437 -7.14 14.73 16.98
C LEU A 437 -8.41 15.45 17.46
N ASP A 438 -9.14 16.11 16.55
CA ASP A 438 -10.43 16.77 16.77
C ASP A 438 -11.63 15.85 16.63
N ASN A 439 -11.37 14.57 16.41
CA ASN A 439 -12.42 13.59 16.14
C ASN A 439 -13.29 14.01 14.95
N GLN A 440 -12.68 14.70 13.98
CA GLN A 440 -13.26 14.96 12.66
C GLN A 440 -12.44 14.28 11.59
N TYR A 441 -13.10 13.83 10.53
CA TYR A 441 -12.43 13.29 9.35
C TYR A 441 -11.87 14.43 8.50
N HIS A 442 -10.59 14.33 8.18
CA HIS A 442 -9.90 15.23 7.26
C HIS A 442 -9.57 14.48 5.98
N SER A 443 -9.76 15.14 4.84
CA SER A 443 -9.55 14.57 3.51
C SER A 443 -8.55 15.42 2.73
N MET A 444 -7.75 14.76 1.90
CA MET A 444 -6.82 15.44 0.99
C MET A 444 -7.53 16.47 0.09
N GLY A 445 -6.77 17.48 -0.35
CA GLY A 445 -7.27 18.52 -1.28
C GLY A 445 -7.13 19.95 -0.75
N GLY A 446 -6.54 20.15 0.43
CA GLY A 446 -6.22 21.47 0.99
C GLY A 446 -5.30 21.37 2.21
N ALA A 447 -4.90 22.52 2.74
CA ALA A 447 -3.93 22.60 3.84
C ALA A 447 -4.34 21.83 5.10
N ASP A 448 -5.64 21.82 5.46
CA ASP A 448 -6.11 21.25 6.73
C ASP A 448 -5.76 19.77 6.91
N PHE A 449 -5.76 18.98 5.84
CA PHE A 449 -5.38 17.57 5.91
C PHE A 449 -3.92 17.41 6.35
N HIS A 450 -3.00 18.12 5.69
CA HIS A 450 -1.58 18.11 6.02
C HIS A 450 -1.32 18.59 7.44
N VAL A 451 -2.03 19.63 7.87
CA VAL A 451 -1.95 20.17 9.23
C VAL A 451 -2.41 19.12 10.25
N ALA A 452 -3.58 18.50 10.04
CA ALA A 452 -4.12 17.50 10.96
C ALA A 452 -3.23 16.26 11.07
N MET A 453 -2.76 15.73 9.93
CA MET A 453 -1.92 14.53 9.89
C MET A 453 -0.56 14.75 10.56
N THR A 454 0.04 15.93 10.35
CA THR A 454 1.31 16.30 10.97
C THR A 454 1.16 16.57 12.47
N ASP A 455 0.08 17.24 12.89
CA ASP A 455 -0.19 17.56 14.30
C ASP A 455 -0.35 16.29 15.16
N MET A 456 -0.88 15.20 14.61
CA MET A 456 -0.93 13.89 15.29
C MET A 456 0.46 13.40 15.71
N LEU A 457 1.47 13.54 14.84
CA LEU A 457 2.84 13.13 15.12
C LEU A 457 3.52 14.07 16.14
N LEU A 458 3.22 15.36 16.07
CA LEU A 458 3.81 16.39 16.92
C LEU A 458 3.19 16.44 18.32
N LYS A 459 1.93 16.02 18.46
CA LYS A 459 1.23 15.96 19.74
C LYS A 459 1.30 14.58 20.39
N GLY A 460 1.39 13.53 19.58
CA GLY A 460 1.06 12.17 19.99
C GLY A 460 -0.45 11.96 20.08
N PHE A 461 -0.88 10.70 20.15
CA PHE A 461 -2.30 10.35 20.12
C PHE A 461 -2.60 9.00 20.81
N PRO A 462 -3.81 8.80 21.35
CA PRO A 462 -4.22 7.49 21.87
C PRO A 462 -4.38 6.49 20.73
N VAL A 463 -3.66 5.38 20.79
CA VAL A 463 -3.78 4.31 19.78
C VAL A 463 -5.10 3.58 20.00
N ALA A 464 -5.89 3.41 18.93
CA ALA A 464 -7.24 2.85 18.94
C ALA A 464 -8.13 3.45 20.04
N GLY A 465 -8.05 4.77 20.24
CA GLY A 465 -8.79 5.49 21.29
C GLY A 465 -8.41 5.18 22.73
N ASN A 466 -7.39 4.34 22.97
CA ASN A 466 -6.95 3.97 24.30
C ASN A 466 -6.02 5.04 24.90
N THR A 467 -6.55 5.89 25.78
CA THR A 467 -5.79 6.95 26.46
C THR A 467 -4.73 6.44 27.44
N ALA A 468 -4.78 5.17 27.84
CA ALA A 468 -3.71 4.51 28.59
C ALA A 468 -2.56 4.04 27.68
N ASN A 469 -2.77 4.01 26.35
CA ASN A 469 -1.77 3.61 25.36
C ASN A 469 -1.54 4.71 24.30
N MET A 470 -0.96 5.82 24.76
CA MET A 470 -0.59 6.95 23.91
C MET A 470 0.66 6.65 23.06
N PHE A 471 0.56 6.81 21.75
CA PHE A 471 1.72 6.99 20.89
C PHE A 471 2.36 8.36 21.22
N PRO A 472 3.66 8.41 21.55
CA PRO A 472 4.29 9.65 22.00
C PRO A 472 4.47 10.65 20.85
N ALA A 473 4.52 11.94 21.19
CA ALA A 473 4.97 12.97 20.27
C ALA A 473 6.40 12.68 19.77
N LEU A 474 6.65 12.99 18.50
CA LEU A 474 8.00 13.10 17.95
C LEU A 474 8.50 14.54 18.04
N ALA A 475 9.82 14.72 18.05
CA ALA A 475 10.37 16.07 17.98
C ALA A 475 10.02 16.70 16.62
N PRO A 476 9.68 18.00 16.55
CA PRO A 476 9.38 18.66 15.28
C PRO A 476 10.50 18.52 14.23
N SER A 477 11.75 18.47 14.71
CA SER A 477 12.94 18.27 13.88
C SER A 477 13.05 16.86 13.27
N GLN A 478 12.19 15.92 13.67
CA GLN A 478 12.06 14.57 13.10
C GLN A 478 10.84 14.43 12.20
N VAL A 479 10.05 15.49 11.97
CA VAL A 479 8.80 15.39 11.19
C VAL A 479 8.86 16.34 10.00
N ALA A 480 8.62 15.79 8.82
CA ALA A 480 8.36 16.54 7.59
C ALA A 480 7.03 16.09 6.96
N ILE A 481 6.45 16.91 6.10
CA ILE A 481 5.17 16.63 5.46
C ILE A 481 5.42 16.02 4.08
N GLY A 482 4.91 14.81 3.81
CA GLY A 482 5.00 14.18 2.49
C GLY A 482 3.88 14.68 1.57
N MET A 483 4.25 15.31 0.45
CA MET A 483 3.29 15.90 -0.51
C MET A 483 3.63 15.53 -1.95
N PRO A 484 2.66 15.41 -2.87
CA PRO A 484 2.95 15.24 -4.29
C PRO A 484 3.55 16.53 -4.87
N ALA A 485 4.61 16.41 -5.68
CA ALA A 485 5.28 17.57 -6.29
C ALA A 485 4.39 18.26 -7.34
N ALA A 486 3.47 17.50 -7.94
CA ALA A 486 2.58 17.94 -8.99
C ALA A 486 1.34 17.03 -9.05
N THR A 487 0.33 17.45 -9.83
CA THR A 487 -0.91 16.67 -10.05
C THR A 487 -0.69 15.28 -10.65
N TYR A 488 0.43 15.07 -11.36
CA TYR A 488 0.79 13.77 -11.94
C TYR A 488 1.47 12.81 -10.96
N ALA A 489 1.84 13.30 -9.77
CA ALA A 489 2.64 12.55 -8.80
C ALA A 489 1.77 11.77 -7.79
N GLY A 490 0.45 11.93 -7.83
CA GLY A 490 -0.49 11.23 -6.96
C GLY A 490 -1.69 12.09 -6.61
N ASN A 491 -2.73 11.46 -6.08
CA ASN A 491 -3.89 12.16 -5.56
C ASN A 491 -3.53 12.89 -4.26
N GLY A 492 -4.05 14.10 -4.07
CA GLY A 492 -3.77 14.91 -2.88
C GLY A 492 -2.76 16.02 -3.11
N TYR A 493 -2.35 16.28 -4.36
CA TYR A 493 -1.63 17.49 -4.72
C TYR A 493 -2.40 18.75 -4.25
N VAL A 494 -1.67 19.73 -3.72
CA VAL A 494 -2.17 21.04 -3.36
C VAL A 494 -1.28 22.13 -3.93
N SER A 495 -1.86 23.30 -4.25
CA SER A 495 -1.10 24.42 -4.82
C SER A 495 -0.04 24.96 -3.86
N PRO A 496 1.00 25.67 -4.35
CA PRO A 496 2.00 26.36 -3.51
C PRO A 496 1.39 27.24 -2.41
N THR A 497 0.27 27.91 -2.68
CA THR A 497 -0.45 28.71 -1.69
C THR A 497 -0.98 27.86 -0.53
N GLU A 498 -1.51 26.68 -0.81
CA GLU A 498 -2.00 25.75 0.22
C GLU A 498 -0.84 25.08 0.97
N VAL A 499 0.29 24.81 0.30
CA VAL A 499 1.53 24.39 0.98
C VAL A 499 1.97 25.44 2.00
N ASN A 500 2.03 26.72 1.59
CA ASN A 500 2.44 27.81 2.47
C ASN A 500 1.44 28.02 3.62
N LYS A 501 0.15 27.83 3.37
CA LYS A 501 -0.89 27.87 4.40
C LYS A 501 -0.71 26.75 5.44
N ALA A 502 -0.41 25.53 5.00
CA ALA A 502 -0.11 24.42 5.91
C ALA A 502 1.15 24.73 6.76
N LEU A 503 2.21 25.24 6.13
CA LEU A 503 3.44 25.64 6.81
C LEU A 503 3.22 26.79 7.79
N ASP A 504 2.47 27.84 7.43
CA ASP A 504 2.13 28.93 8.34
C ASP A 504 1.36 28.42 9.56
N CYS A 505 0.40 27.54 9.33
CA CYS A 505 -0.40 26.99 10.42
C CYS A 505 0.44 26.14 11.37
N LEU A 506 1.27 25.24 10.85
CA LEU A 506 2.11 24.37 11.68
C LEU A 506 3.27 25.12 12.34
N THR A 507 3.98 25.99 11.61
CA THR A 507 5.22 26.62 12.11
C THR A 507 4.98 27.91 12.89
N LYS A 508 3.89 28.63 12.60
CA LYS A 508 3.59 29.95 13.19
C LYS A 508 2.27 29.97 13.97
N ALA A 509 1.47 28.89 13.95
CA ALA A 509 0.10 28.88 14.46
C ALA A 509 -0.76 30.03 13.88
N ALA A 510 -0.54 30.35 12.61
CA ALA A 510 -1.20 31.45 11.90
C ALA A 510 -1.74 30.97 10.55
N ASN A 511 -2.73 31.67 9.99
CA ASN A 511 -3.31 31.33 8.68
C ASN A 511 -3.86 29.89 8.58
N CYS A 512 -4.26 29.30 9.71
CA CYS A 512 -4.90 28.00 9.75
C CYS A 512 -6.27 28.03 9.05
N GLY A 513 -6.67 26.89 8.48
CA GLY A 513 -8.05 26.70 8.05
C GLY A 513 -8.95 26.36 9.23
N SER A 514 -9.80 25.35 9.06
CA SER A 514 -10.74 24.92 10.10
C SER A 514 -10.06 24.12 11.22
N TYR A 515 -8.97 23.42 10.89
CA TYR A 515 -8.18 22.67 11.86
C TYR A 515 -7.16 23.56 12.56
N VAL A 516 -7.15 23.51 13.89
CA VAL A 516 -6.18 24.23 14.74
C VAL A 516 -5.25 23.22 15.41
N PRO A 517 -3.91 23.30 15.19
CA PRO A 517 -2.94 22.39 15.79
C PRO A 517 -2.99 22.34 17.33
N ARG A 518 -3.09 21.14 17.89
CA ARG A 518 -3.05 20.87 19.34
C ARG A 518 -1.64 20.82 19.91
N SER A 519 -0.65 20.61 19.05
CA SER A 519 0.76 20.71 19.40
C SER A 519 1.21 22.17 19.60
N GLY A 520 0.43 23.15 19.11
CA GLY A 520 0.83 24.56 19.07
C GLY A 520 1.81 24.84 17.91
N ALA A 521 2.40 26.03 17.89
CA ALA A 521 3.37 26.39 16.87
C ALA A 521 4.65 25.53 16.95
N GLN A 522 5.07 24.98 15.81
CA GLN A 522 6.27 24.16 15.65
C GLN A 522 7.28 24.83 14.72
N PRO A 523 7.98 25.89 15.16
CA PRO A 523 8.94 26.61 14.32
C PRO A 523 10.12 25.74 13.86
N ASN A 524 10.36 24.61 14.52
CA ASN A 524 11.43 23.67 14.19
C ASN A 524 10.93 22.43 13.42
N LEU A 525 9.75 22.48 12.80
CA LEU A 525 9.29 21.44 11.88
C LEU A 525 10.34 21.24 10.78
N ARG A 526 10.72 19.99 10.51
CA ARG A 526 11.87 19.71 9.64
C ARG A 526 11.65 20.18 8.21
N GLY A 527 10.44 20.18 7.67
CA GLY A 527 10.19 20.70 6.32
C GLY A 527 9.27 19.81 5.50
N LEU A 528 9.60 19.64 4.22
CA LEU A 528 8.76 18.95 3.25
C LEU A 528 9.49 17.77 2.61
N MET A 529 8.73 16.73 2.31
CA MET A 529 9.12 15.62 1.45
C MET A 529 8.22 15.62 0.23
N THR A 530 8.77 15.23 -0.91
CA THR A 530 7.94 15.01 -2.08
C THR A 530 8.27 13.76 -2.90
N TRP A 531 7.20 13.12 -3.34
CA TRP A 531 7.18 12.37 -4.58
C TRP A 531 6.86 13.34 -5.72
N SER A 532 7.79 13.74 -6.58
CA SER A 532 9.21 13.36 -6.63
C SER A 532 10.05 14.46 -7.27
N ILE A 533 11.39 14.36 -7.18
CA ILE A 533 12.34 15.28 -7.85
C ILE A 533 12.05 15.33 -9.36
N ASN A 534 11.78 14.17 -9.97
CA ASN A 534 11.50 14.07 -11.40
C ASN A 534 10.18 14.77 -11.76
N TRP A 535 9.12 14.58 -10.96
CA TRP A 535 7.85 15.25 -11.20
C TRP A 535 7.93 16.76 -10.97
N ASP A 536 8.70 17.21 -9.97
CA ASP A 536 8.99 18.63 -9.76
C ASP A 536 9.72 19.23 -10.97
N GLN A 537 10.78 18.56 -11.45
CA GLN A 537 11.53 18.98 -12.65
C GLN A 537 10.65 19.04 -13.90
N TYR A 538 9.85 18.00 -14.14
CA TYR A 538 8.88 17.94 -15.24
C TYR A 538 7.89 19.11 -15.17
N SER A 539 7.52 19.51 -13.95
CA SER A 539 6.53 20.56 -13.69
C SER A 539 7.16 21.95 -13.47
N GLY A 540 8.39 22.16 -13.97
CA GLY A 540 9.04 23.47 -13.97
C GLY A 540 9.63 23.91 -12.61
N ARG A 541 9.82 22.96 -11.70
CA ARG A 541 10.35 23.14 -10.33
C ARG A 541 9.46 23.98 -9.43
N GLU A 542 8.14 23.85 -9.54
CA GLU A 542 7.21 24.64 -8.74
C GLU A 542 7.32 24.33 -7.23
N PHE A 543 7.39 23.05 -6.86
CA PHE A 543 7.41 22.62 -5.47
C PHE A 543 8.72 23.04 -4.78
N SER A 544 9.87 22.73 -5.40
CA SER A 544 11.17 23.07 -4.83
C SER A 544 11.39 24.59 -4.74
N LYS A 545 10.99 25.36 -5.76
CA LYS A 545 11.06 26.84 -5.70
C LYS A 545 10.13 27.42 -4.64
N ASN A 546 8.95 26.84 -4.42
CA ASN A 546 8.06 27.30 -3.35
C ASN A 546 8.68 27.05 -1.97
N PHE A 547 9.29 25.88 -1.76
CA PHE A 547 10.02 25.59 -0.53
C PHE A 547 11.16 26.60 -0.29
N ASP A 548 12.00 26.83 -1.31
CA ASP A 548 13.09 27.80 -1.24
C ASP A 548 12.56 29.23 -1.00
N GLY A 549 11.44 29.61 -1.61
CA GLY A 549 10.83 30.92 -1.38
C GLY A 549 10.23 31.10 0.02
N TYR A 550 9.83 30.00 0.68
CA TYR A 550 9.26 30.04 2.02
C TYR A 550 10.33 30.02 3.13
N PHE A 551 11.36 29.18 2.98
CA PHE A 551 12.39 28.94 4.00
C PHE A 551 13.77 29.54 3.69
N GLY A 552 14.05 29.87 2.43
CA GLY A 552 15.39 30.24 1.92
C GLY A 552 15.76 31.71 2.00
#